data_AF-A0A520IL12-F1
#
_entry.id   AF-A0A520IL12-F1
#
_cell.length_a   1.000
_cell.length_b   1.000
_cell.length_c   1.000
_cell.angle_alpha   90.00
_cell.angle_beta   90.00
_cell.angle_gamma   90.00
#
_symmetry.space_group_name_H-M   'P 1'
#
loop_
_entity.id
_entity.type
_entity.pdbx_description
1 polymer ?
#
loop_
_entity_poly.entity_id
_entity_poly.type
_entity_poly.pdbx_seq_one_letter_code
_entity_poly.pdbx_strand_id
1 'polypeptide(L)'
;MVAQRMGVPPCMHPYAEMHRGIADEQGHGLHMRTKEPSNTKVLSSPKLRTWKQASYFISSQLNLKSEKYQHRLALDLKRLQDTGVEFHEIYNATTKTWQTILEADFYIANTDYAQFAYTFIKKRAAFDFSWLAEGGVNYLAIDKNYVLPLSIQQISNAEFWVRGLKNLTLGANSLHIGARFGYSKNLSQSLHFIPITADRTLVAKQVLYPDHGYSSTDFFSANANIQYNFKLKNAKGTSFFAKADYTLQQNVNAPIYGDAKGQRHFLNISLGAFY
;
A
#
# COMPACT_ATOMS: atom_id res chain seq x y z
N MET A 1 -10.61 -21.89 33.65
CA MET A 1 -10.87 -20.61 32.96
C MET A 1 -9.95 -20.57 31.75
N VAL A 2 -10.48 -20.70 30.54
CA VAL A 2 -9.69 -20.59 29.30
C VAL A 2 -9.65 -19.11 28.94
N ALA A 3 -8.46 -18.54 28.78
CA ALA A 3 -8.29 -17.14 28.41
C ALA A 3 -7.78 -17.07 26.97
N GLN A 4 -8.54 -16.43 26.10
CA GLN A 4 -8.12 -16.16 24.72
C GLN A 4 -7.43 -14.79 24.70
N ARG A 5 -6.14 -14.75 24.37
CA ARG A 5 -5.39 -13.50 24.25
C ARG A 5 -5.29 -13.13 22.78
N MET A 6 -6.24 -12.32 22.31
CA MET A 6 -6.28 -11.86 20.93
C MET A 6 -5.22 -10.77 20.70
N GLY A 7 -4.30 -11.01 19.77
CA GLY A 7 -3.48 -9.95 19.20
C GLY A 7 -4.34 -9.13 18.24
N VAL A 8 -4.53 -7.85 18.51
CA VAL A 8 -5.23 -6.96 17.58
C VAL A 8 -4.29 -6.69 16.40
N PRO A 9 -4.66 -7.03 15.15
CA PRO A 9 -3.85 -6.69 14.00
C PRO A 9 -3.77 -5.16 13.86
N PRO A 10 -2.61 -4.58 13.50
CA PRO A 10 -2.56 -3.18 13.14
C PRO A 10 -3.52 -2.94 11.97
N CYS A 11 -4.41 -1.96 12.12
CA CYS A 11 -5.28 -1.51 11.05
C CYS A 11 -4.42 -0.86 9.97
N MET A 12 -3.96 -1.65 8.99
CA MET A 12 -3.36 -1.09 7.78
C MET A 12 -4.46 -0.65 6.83
N HIS A 13 -4.49 0.65 6.53
CA HIS A 13 -5.27 1.18 5.42
C HIS A 13 -4.56 0.82 4.10
N PRO A 14 -5.15 -0.01 3.23
CA PRO A 14 -4.51 -0.44 1.98
C PRO A 14 -4.24 0.72 1.01
N TYR A 15 -4.93 1.85 1.16
CA TYR A 15 -4.76 3.03 0.31
C TYR A 15 -3.53 3.89 0.64
N ALA A 16 -2.94 3.77 1.84
CA ALA A 16 -1.76 4.55 2.21
C ALA A 16 -0.49 4.09 1.48
N GLU A 17 -0.44 2.82 1.04
CA GLU A 17 0.70 2.28 0.28
C GLU A 17 0.55 2.47 -1.23
N MET A 18 -0.69 2.54 -1.74
CA MET A 18 -0.95 2.78 -3.18
C MET A 18 -0.44 4.16 -3.65
N HIS A 19 -0.31 5.13 -2.73
CA HIS A 19 0.22 6.47 -3.01
C HIS A 19 1.70 6.67 -2.64
N ARG A 20 2.43 5.62 -2.20
CA ARG A 20 3.86 5.69 -1.88
C ARG A 20 4.80 5.32 -3.04
N GLY A 21 4.29 5.20 -4.26
CA GLY A 21 5.14 5.10 -5.44
C GLY A 21 5.69 6.46 -5.85
N ILE A 22 7.01 6.54 -6.01
CA ILE A 22 7.82 7.69 -6.46
C ILE A 22 8.44 8.51 -5.32
N ALA A 23 9.40 7.88 -4.64
CA ALA A 23 10.66 8.53 -4.26
C ALA A 23 11.78 7.51 -4.54
N ASP A 24 12.92 8.02 -5.02
CA ASP A 24 14.17 7.33 -5.36
C ASP A 24 14.29 6.69 -6.76
N GLU A 25 14.55 7.54 -7.76
CA GLU A 25 15.46 7.21 -8.85
C GLU A 25 16.89 7.62 -8.43
N GLN A 26 17.72 6.66 -8.04
CA GLN A 26 19.15 6.56 -8.37
C GLN A 26 19.75 5.30 -7.74
N GLY A 27 20.09 4.32 -8.58
CA GLY A 27 20.80 3.12 -8.12
C GLY A 27 20.70 1.97 -9.10
N HIS A 28 21.73 1.81 -9.92
CA HIS A 28 21.99 0.55 -10.62
C HIS A 28 22.29 -0.55 -9.59
N GLY A 29 21.66 -1.72 -9.72
CA GLY A 29 22.07 -2.91 -8.97
C GLY A 29 20.98 -3.98 -8.88
N LEU A 30 21.20 -5.12 -9.55
CA LEU A 30 20.58 -6.39 -9.16
C LEU A 30 21.09 -6.73 -7.77
N HIS A 31 20.21 -6.75 -6.76
CA HIS A 31 20.55 -7.14 -5.41
C HIS A 31 19.51 -8.15 -4.90
N MET A 32 19.82 -9.44 -5.05
CA MET A 32 19.22 -10.49 -4.23
C MET A 32 19.86 -10.40 -2.85
N ARG A 33 19.08 -10.06 -1.83
CA ARG A 33 19.53 -10.01 -0.44
C ARG A 33 18.76 -11.06 0.36
N THR A 34 19.36 -12.23 0.54
CA THR A 34 18.99 -13.18 1.59
C THR A 34 19.56 -12.67 2.92
N LYS A 35 18.71 -12.55 3.95
CA LYS A 35 19.16 -12.21 5.32
C LYS A 35 19.17 -13.47 6.18
N GLU A 36 20.33 -13.81 6.71
CA GLU A 36 20.54 -14.78 7.80
C GLU A 36 20.04 -14.23 9.15
N PRO A 37 19.62 -15.11 10.10
CA PRO A 37 19.15 -14.69 11.41
C PRO A 37 20.31 -14.53 12.42
N SER A 38 20.34 -13.38 13.11
CA SER A 38 21.24 -13.14 14.24
C SER A 38 20.68 -13.72 15.54
N ASN A 39 21.44 -14.62 16.18
CA ASN A 39 21.12 -15.17 17.50
C ASN A 39 21.52 -14.19 18.61
N THR A 40 20.58 -13.86 19.49
CA THR A 40 20.89 -13.26 20.80
C THR A 40 19.94 -13.87 21.84
N LYS A 41 20.50 -14.53 22.85
CA LYS A 41 19.76 -15.14 23.97
C LYS A 41 19.18 -14.05 24.87
N VAL A 42 17.87 -14.08 25.09
CA VAL A 42 17.17 -13.35 26.16
C VAL A 42 16.32 -14.35 26.94
N LEU A 43 16.53 -14.42 28.26
CA LEU A 43 15.75 -15.25 29.19
C LEU A 43 14.39 -14.61 29.50
N SER A 44 13.39 -15.48 29.72
CA SER A 44 11.95 -15.26 29.94
C SER A 44 11.17 -14.83 28.69
N SER A 45 10.36 -15.74 28.16
CA SER A 45 9.72 -15.69 26.83
C SER A 45 8.42 -14.86 26.82
N PRO A 46 8.37 -13.70 26.14
CA PRO A 46 7.17 -13.32 25.42
C PRO A 46 7.17 -14.11 24.10
N LYS A 47 6.16 -14.95 23.85
CA LYS A 47 6.01 -15.63 22.55
C LYS A 47 5.97 -14.59 21.43
N LEU A 48 7.06 -14.47 20.69
CA LEU A 48 7.44 -13.24 19.98
C LEU A 48 6.95 -13.18 18.52
N ARG A 49 6.04 -14.07 18.08
CA ARG A 49 5.56 -14.08 16.68
C ARG A 49 4.09 -14.52 16.56
N THR A 50 3.17 -13.64 16.94
CA THR A 50 1.74 -13.75 16.61
C THR A 50 1.44 -13.37 15.15
N TRP A 51 2.43 -12.81 14.43
CA TRP A 51 2.29 -12.36 13.05
C TRP A 51 3.51 -12.71 12.22
N LYS A 52 3.29 -13.21 11.01
CA LYS A 52 4.30 -13.47 9.99
C LYS A 52 3.87 -12.75 8.72
N GLN A 53 4.82 -12.07 8.08
CA GLN A 53 4.59 -11.39 6.81
C GLN A 53 5.69 -11.81 5.84
N ALA A 54 5.30 -12.22 4.64
CA ALA A 54 6.17 -12.49 3.51
C ALA A 54 5.81 -11.57 2.35
N SER A 55 6.82 -10.97 1.72
CA SER A 55 6.64 -10.10 0.56
C SER A 55 7.44 -10.65 -0.61
N TYR A 56 6.79 -10.79 -1.75
CA TYR A 56 7.37 -11.21 -3.00
C TYR A 56 7.19 -10.08 -3.99
N PHE A 57 8.24 -9.72 -4.72
CA PHE A 57 8.15 -8.70 -5.76
C PHE A 57 8.99 -9.06 -6.97
N ILE A 58 8.48 -8.72 -8.14
CA ILE A 58 9.17 -8.74 -9.42
C ILE A 58 8.93 -7.37 -10.05
N SER A 59 10.01 -6.71 -10.46
CA SER A 59 9.94 -5.45 -11.21
C SER A 59 10.81 -5.57 -12.43
N SER A 60 10.27 -5.17 -13.58
CA SER A 60 10.98 -5.15 -14.86
C SER A 60 10.72 -3.83 -15.57
N GLN A 61 11.76 -3.28 -16.16
CA GLN A 61 11.67 -2.05 -16.93
C GLN A 61 12.48 -2.13 -18.22
N LEU A 62 11.90 -1.62 -19.30
CA LEU A 62 12.57 -1.45 -20.59
C LEU A 62 12.58 0.04 -20.94
N ASN A 63 13.77 0.59 -21.18
CA ASN A 63 13.97 1.99 -21.53
C ASN A 63 14.51 2.11 -22.96
N LEU A 64 13.72 2.69 -23.86
CA LEU A 64 14.13 2.99 -25.23
C LEU A 64 14.41 4.49 -25.32
N LYS A 65 15.66 4.86 -25.58
CA LYS A 65 16.12 6.26 -25.52
C LYS A 65 16.52 6.76 -26.90
N SER A 66 16.12 7.99 -27.20
CA SER A 66 16.66 8.83 -28.26
C SER A 66 17.29 10.09 -27.64
N GLU A 67 17.79 10.99 -28.49
CA GLU A 67 18.35 12.28 -28.02
C GLU A 67 17.31 13.09 -27.26
N LYS A 68 16.11 13.27 -27.83
CA LYS A 68 15.06 14.18 -27.31
C LYS A 68 13.98 13.47 -26.48
N TYR A 69 13.78 12.17 -26.70
CA TYR A 69 12.68 11.42 -26.10
C TYR A 69 13.13 10.11 -25.48
N GLN A 70 12.42 9.66 -24.46
CA GLN A 70 12.59 8.34 -23.86
C GLN A 70 11.22 7.68 -23.69
N HIS A 71 11.14 6.41 -24.04
CA HIS A 71 10.02 5.53 -23.76
C HIS A 71 10.41 4.58 -22.65
N ARG A 72 9.52 4.37 -21.68
CA ARG A 72 9.69 3.41 -20.60
C ARG A 72 8.48 2.49 -20.57
N LEU A 73 8.72 1.19 -20.57
CA LEU A 73 7.73 0.17 -20.24
C LEU A 73 8.10 -0.39 -18.87
N ALA A 74 7.13 -0.47 -17.96
CA ALA A 74 7.33 -0.98 -16.62
C ALA A 74 6.28 -2.06 -16.30
N LEU A 75 6.73 -3.14 -15.67
CA LEU A 75 5.89 -4.21 -15.13
C LEU A 75 6.30 -4.42 -13.67
N ASP A 76 5.36 -4.27 -12.76
CA ASP A 76 5.54 -4.51 -11.33
C ASP A 76 4.53 -5.55 -10.85
N LEU A 77 5.01 -6.63 -10.24
CA LEU A 77 4.20 -7.68 -9.62
C LEU A 77 4.60 -7.76 -8.15
N LYS A 78 3.64 -7.75 -7.25
CA LYS A 78 3.87 -7.85 -5.80
C LYS A 78 2.83 -8.76 -5.17
N ARG A 79 3.26 -9.57 -4.21
CA ARG A 79 2.39 -10.35 -3.32
C ARG A 79 2.83 -10.11 -1.89
N LEU A 80 1.89 -9.71 -1.05
CA LEU A 80 2.04 -9.68 0.40
C LEU A 80 1.22 -10.81 0.99
N GLN A 81 1.85 -11.66 1.78
CA GLN A 81 1.20 -12.74 2.50
C GLN A 81 1.39 -12.52 4.00
N ASP A 82 0.29 -12.36 4.70
CA ASP A 82 0.20 -12.19 6.14
C ASP A 82 -0.40 -13.44 6.78
N THR A 83 0.15 -13.85 7.92
CA THR A 83 -0.35 -14.98 8.69
C THR A 83 -0.35 -14.63 10.17
N GLY A 84 -1.53 -14.69 10.79
CA GLY A 84 -1.75 -14.48 12.21
C GLY A 84 -1.86 -15.81 12.94
N VAL A 85 -0.99 -16.01 13.93
CA VAL A 85 -0.99 -17.20 14.80
C VAL A 85 -1.74 -16.86 16.09
N GLU A 86 -2.75 -17.65 16.43
CA GLU A 86 -3.42 -17.55 17.73
C GLU A 86 -2.96 -18.66 18.68
N PHE A 87 -2.87 -18.28 19.96
CA PHE A 87 -2.53 -19.18 21.05
C PHE A 87 -3.73 -19.32 21.97
N HIS A 88 -4.19 -20.54 22.19
CA HIS A 88 -5.17 -20.82 23.24
C HIS A 88 -4.45 -21.40 24.44
N GLU A 89 -4.70 -20.82 25.61
CA GLU A 89 -3.95 -21.15 26.83
C GLU A 89 -4.90 -21.49 27.97
N ILE A 90 -4.49 -22.47 28.77
CA ILE A 90 -5.14 -22.83 30.02
C ILE A 90 -4.16 -22.58 31.17
N TYR A 91 -4.67 -21.97 32.24
CA TYR A 91 -3.89 -21.81 33.45
C TYR A 91 -3.87 -23.11 34.25
N ASN A 92 -2.68 -23.68 34.46
CA ASN A 92 -2.51 -24.84 35.31
C ASN A 92 -2.26 -24.39 36.76
N ALA A 93 -3.25 -24.58 37.63
CA ALA A 93 -3.20 -24.16 39.02
C ALA A 93 -2.15 -24.92 39.85
N THR A 94 -1.81 -26.15 39.47
CA THR A 94 -0.84 -27.00 40.17
C THR A 94 0.59 -26.55 39.89
N THR A 95 0.94 -26.34 38.63
CA THR A 95 2.27 -25.89 38.23
C THR A 95 2.43 -24.37 38.26
N LYS A 96 1.34 -23.63 38.52
CA LYS A 96 1.25 -22.17 38.47
C LYS A 96 1.75 -21.57 37.15
N THR A 97 1.59 -22.29 36.04
CA THR A 97 2.06 -21.89 34.72
C THR A 97 0.92 -21.89 33.71
N TRP A 98 1.02 -21.00 32.71
CA TRP A 98 0.17 -21.05 31.53
C TRP A 98 0.66 -22.16 30.60
N GLN A 99 -0.27 -23.01 30.16
CA GLN A 99 0.00 -24.09 29.22
C GLN A 99 -0.76 -23.81 27.92
N THR A 100 -0.04 -23.78 26.81
CA THR A 100 -0.64 -23.64 25.48
C THR A 100 -1.27 -24.97 25.07
N ILE A 101 -2.55 -24.92 24.74
CA ILE A 101 -3.34 -26.09 24.31
C ILE A 101 -3.57 -26.10 22.80
N LEU A 102 -3.45 -24.95 22.14
CA LEU A 102 -3.52 -24.81 20.68
C LEU A 102 -2.62 -23.68 20.22
N GLU A 103 -1.89 -23.92 19.14
CA GLU A 103 -1.16 -22.94 18.36
C GLU A 103 -1.46 -23.23 16.89
N ALA A 104 -2.12 -22.31 16.21
CA ALA A 104 -2.42 -22.47 14.78
C ALA A 104 -2.54 -21.13 14.08
N ASP A 105 -2.45 -21.17 12.74
CA ASP A 105 -2.69 -20.03 11.87
C ASP A 105 -4.21 -19.81 11.76
N PHE A 106 -4.71 -18.75 12.39
CA PHE A 106 -6.15 -18.42 12.41
C PHE A 106 -6.50 -17.31 11.42
N TYR A 107 -5.52 -16.53 10.98
CA TYR A 107 -5.70 -15.48 9.99
C TYR A 107 -4.71 -15.65 8.85
N ILE A 108 -5.20 -15.63 7.62
CA ILE A 108 -4.39 -15.61 6.41
C ILE A 108 -4.88 -14.46 5.55
N ALA A 109 -3.99 -13.57 5.14
CA ALA A 109 -4.32 -12.52 4.19
C ALA A 109 -3.31 -12.46 3.06
N ASN A 110 -3.81 -12.39 1.84
CA ASN A 110 -3.03 -12.21 0.63
C ASN A 110 -3.42 -10.88 -0.01
N THR A 111 -2.42 -10.09 -0.37
CA THR A 111 -2.59 -8.89 -1.21
C THR A 111 -1.74 -9.05 -2.45
N ASP A 112 -2.40 -9.19 -3.59
CA ASP A 112 -1.78 -9.27 -4.90
C ASP A 112 -1.89 -7.92 -5.61
N TYR A 113 -0.78 -7.46 -6.15
CA TYR A 113 -0.68 -6.25 -6.93
C TYR A 113 0.05 -6.51 -8.24
N ALA A 114 -0.52 -6.05 -9.35
CA ALA A 114 0.15 -6.01 -10.63
C ALA A 114 -0.01 -4.62 -11.25
N GLN A 115 1.03 -4.11 -11.89
CA GLN A 115 0.99 -2.86 -12.62
C GLN A 115 1.75 -3.00 -13.92
N PHE A 116 1.13 -2.51 -14.98
CA PHE A 116 1.78 -2.26 -16.25
C PHE A 116 1.66 -0.78 -16.58
N ALA A 117 2.78 -0.15 -16.92
CA ALA A 117 2.82 1.26 -17.25
C ALA A 117 3.69 1.54 -18.49
N TYR A 118 3.26 2.52 -19.27
CA TYR A 118 4.02 3.11 -20.34
C TYR A 118 4.24 4.60 -20.06
N THR A 119 5.50 5.02 -20.04
CA THR A 119 5.90 6.42 -19.86
C THR A 119 6.53 6.95 -21.13
N PHE A 120 6.05 8.10 -21.60
CA PHE A 120 6.69 8.90 -22.63
C PHE A 120 7.29 10.17 -22.03
N ILE A 121 8.60 10.36 -22.20
CA ILE A 121 9.37 11.41 -21.53
C ILE A 121 10.04 12.29 -22.58
N LYS A 122 9.80 13.61 -22.51
CA LYS A 122 10.62 14.59 -23.24
C LYS A 122 11.81 14.99 -22.36
N LYS A 123 13.02 14.67 -22.83
CA LYS A 123 14.26 14.97 -22.13
C LYS A 123 14.56 16.47 -22.18
N ARG A 124 15.18 16.98 -21.12
CA ARG A 124 15.86 18.29 -21.11
C ARG A 124 17.38 18.11 -21.12
N ALA A 125 17.88 17.22 -20.27
CA ALA A 125 19.29 16.85 -20.18
C ALA A 125 19.43 15.34 -19.97
N ALA A 126 20.66 14.83 -19.79
CA ALA A 126 20.91 13.40 -19.60
C ALA A 126 20.11 12.78 -18.43
N PHE A 127 19.89 13.56 -17.36
CA PHE A 127 19.19 13.14 -16.13
C PHE A 127 18.03 14.08 -15.75
N ASP A 128 17.52 14.85 -16.70
CA ASP A 128 16.42 15.79 -16.46
C ASP A 128 15.36 15.69 -17.56
N PHE A 129 14.10 15.92 -17.20
CA PHE A 129 12.96 15.89 -18.10
C PHE A 129 12.28 17.26 -18.16
N SER A 130 11.71 17.59 -19.32
CA SER A 130 10.84 18.75 -19.48
C SER A 130 9.41 18.43 -19.09
N TRP A 131 8.91 17.28 -19.56
CA TRP A 131 7.60 16.75 -19.21
C TRP A 131 7.57 15.25 -19.47
N LEU A 132 6.62 14.56 -18.83
CA LEU A 132 6.27 13.19 -19.13
C LEU A 132 4.76 13.02 -19.17
N ALA A 133 4.32 12.06 -19.97
CA ALA A 133 2.99 11.50 -19.97
C ALA A 133 3.11 10.01 -19.67
N GLU A 134 2.24 9.48 -18.83
CA GLU A 134 2.27 8.09 -18.40
C GLU A 134 0.86 7.54 -18.42
N GLY A 135 0.68 6.31 -18.88
CA GLY A 135 -0.58 5.59 -18.81
C GLY A 135 -0.34 4.17 -18.35
N GLY A 136 -1.30 3.60 -17.65
CA GLY A 136 -1.13 2.26 -17.12
C GLY A 136 -2.40 1.61 -16.62
N VAL A 137 -2.23 0.36 -16.23
CA VAL A 137 -3.26 -0.47 -15.61
C VAL A 137 -2.69 -1.04 -14.32
N ASN A 138 -3.46 -0.95 -13.25
CA ASN A 138 -3.18 -1.60 -11.98
C ASN A 138 -4.23 -2.70 -11.73
N TYR A 139 -3.80 -3.80 -11.13
CA TYR A 139 -4.67 -4.81 -10.55
C TYR A 139 -4.33 -4.92 -9.07
N LEU A 140 -5.35 -4.92 -8.22
CA LEU A 140 -5.23 -5.13 -6.78
C LEU A 140 -6.24 -6.18 -6.36
N ALA A 141 -5.79 -7.26 -5.73
CA ALA A 141 -6.66 -8.23 -5.08
C ALA A 141 -6.27 -8.39 -3.62
N ILE A 142 -7.27 -8.38 -2.74
CA ILE A 142 -7.16 -8.57 -1.30
C ILE A 142 -8.04 -9.77 -0.97
N ASP A 143 -7.47 -10.79 -0.33
CA ASP A 143 -8.16 -11.97 0.15
C ASP A 143 -7.76 -12.22 1.60
N LYS A 144 -8.70 -12.05 2.53
CA LYS A 144 -8.49 -12.22 3.97
C LYS A 144 -9.45 -13.27 4.49
N ASN A 145 -8.89 -14.26 5.17
CA ASN A 145 -9.63 -15.38 5.73
C ASN A 145 -9.31 -15.51 7.22
N TYR A 146 -10.35 -15.61 8.03
CA TYR A 146 -10.29 -15.97 9.44
C TYR A 146 -10.92 -17.34 9.63
N VAL A 147 -10.24 -18.24 10.33
CA VAL A 147 -10.66 -19.64 10.43
C VAL A 147 -11.82 -19.82 11.42
N LEU A 148 -11.80 -19.10 12.56
CA LEU A 148 -12.78 -19.30 13.62
C LEU A 148 -13.11 -18.01 14.40
N PRO A 149 -14.32 -17.43 14.25
CA PRO A 149 -15.38 -17.89 13.37
C PRO A 149 -14.98 -17.65 11.90
N LEU A 150 -15.47 -18.51 11.02
CA LEU A 150 -15.20 -18.39 9.59
C LEU A 150 -15.63 -16.99 9.10
N SER A 151 -14.67 -16.18 8.69
CA SER A 151 -14.90 -14.85 8.14
C SER A 151 -14.02 -14.64 6.92
N ILE A 152 -14.60 -14.12 5.85
CA ILE A 152 -13.95 -13.98 4.54
C ILE A 152 -14.17 -12.55 4.06
N GLN A 153 -13.09 -11.90 3.61
CA GLN A 153 -13.13 -10.62 2.92
C GLN A 153 -12.31 -10.73 1.64
N GLN A 154 -12.97 -10.58 0.50
CA GLN A 154 -12.35 -10.62 -0.83
C GLN A 154 -12.73 -9.39 -1.62
N ILE A 155 -11.74 -8.75 -2.24
CA ILE A 155 -11.92 -7.60 -3.10
C ILE A 155 -10.90 -7.71 -4.23
N SER A 156 -11.32 -7.58 -5.48
CA SER A 156 -10.41 -7.40 -6.60
C SER A 156 -10.82 -6.23 -7.47
N ASN A 157 -9.86 -5.41 -7.87
CA ASN A 157 -10.06 -4.19 -8.63
C ASN A 157 -9.04 -4.10 -9.77
N ALA A 158 -9.47 -3.55 -10.91
CA ALA A 158 -8.61 -3.12 -11.99
C ALA A 158 -8.76 -1.61 -12.22
N GLU A 159 -7.66 -0.87 -12.20
CA GLU A 159 -7.64 0.57 -12.40
C GLU A 159 -6.88 0.93 -13.69
N PHE A 160 -7.55 1.66 -14.59
CA PHE A 160 -6.92 2.31 -15.72
C PHE A 160 -6.60 3.75 -15.35
N TRP A 161 -5.42 4.23 -15.69
CA TRP A 161 -5.03 5.59 -15.32
C TRP A 161 -4.11 6.25 -16.34
N VAL A 162 -4.12 7.57 -16.33
CA VAL A 162 -3.23 8.44 -17.08
C VAL A 162 -2.69 9.54 -16.17
N ARG A 163 -1.44 9.94 -16.37
CA ARG A 163 -0.77 10.99 -15.62
C ARG A 163 0.07 11.87 -16.55
N GLY A 164 0.05 13.17 -16.29
CA GLY A 164 1.01 14.13 -16.85
C GLY A 164 1.83 14.76 -15.74
N LEU A 165 3.12 15.01 -15.99
CA LEU A 165 4.00 15.76 -15.09
C LEU A 165 4.84 16.73 -15.92
N LYS A 166 4.88 17.99 -15.48
CA LYS A 166 5.67 19.07 -16.08
C LYS A 166 6.73 19.53 -15.10
N ASN A 167 7.97 19.66 -15.57
CA ASN A 167 9.07 20.23 -14.80
C ASN A 167 9.42 21.63 -15.32
N LEU A 168 9.28 22.64 -14.47
CA LEU A 168 9.60 24.03 -14.72
C LEU A 168 10.89 24.39 -13.98
N THR A 169 11.96 24.71 -14.72
CA THR A 169 13.21 25.16 -14.11
C THR A 169 13.11 26.64 -13.75
N LEU A 170 13.48 26.97 -12.52
CA LEU A 170 13.47 28.32 -11.94
C LEU A 170 14.90 28.66 -11.48
N GLY A 171 15.81 28.82 -12.44
CA GLY A 171 17.24 29.00 -12.16
C GLY A 171 17.86 27.75 -11.53
N ALA A 172 18.31 27.86 -10.27
CA ALA A 172 18.88 26.73 -9.52
C ALA A 172 17.82 25.80 -8.90
N ASN A 173 16.55 26.19 -8.95
CA ASN A 173 15.40 25.50 -8.37
C ASN A 173 14.54 24.88 -9.47
N SER A 174 13.61 23.98 -9.10
CA SER A 174 12.62 23.46 -10.04
C SER A 174 11.24 23.32 -9.40
N LEU A 175 10.20 23.42 -10.22
CA LEU A 175 8.82 23.22 -9.83
C LEU A 175 8.22 22.11 -10.69
N HIS A 176 7.81 21.02 -10.06
CA HIS A 176 7.09 19.93 -10.70
C HIS A 176 5.60 20.10 -10.44
N ILE A 177 4.81 20.01 -11.50
CA ILE A 177 3.35 20.08 -11.43
C ILE A 177 2.80 18.88 -12.18
N GLY A 178 1.93 18.12 -11.54
CA GLY A 178 1.37 16.91 -12.11
C GLY A 178 -0.10 16.74 -11.83
N ALA A 179 -0.74 15.97 -12.70
CA ALA A 179 -2.11 15.52 -12.53
C ALA A 179 -2.25 14.07 -12.99
N ARG A 180 -3.05 13.29 -12.28
CA ARG A 180 -3.40 11.90 -12.62
C ARG A 180 -4.91 11.74 -12.58
N PHE A 181 -5.44 11.03 -13.57
CA PHE A 181 -6.83 10.62 -13.61
C PHE A 181 -6.88 9.10 -13.73
N GLY A 182 -7.82 8.48 -13.03
CA GLY A 182 -8.00 7.04 -13.04
C GLY A 182 -9.46 6.63 -12.95
N TYR A 183 -9.75 5.44 -13.48
CA TYR A 183 -11.01 4.75 -13.32
C TYR A 183 -10.73 3.35 -12.80
N SER A 184 -11.27 3.03 -11.63
CA SER A 184 -11.18 1.72 -11.00
C SER A 184 -12.49 0.98 -11.13
N LYS A 185 -12.42 -0.25 -11.61
CA LYS A 185 -13.53 -1.19 -11.70
C LYS A 185 -13.33 -2.33 -10.70
N ASN A 186 -14.34 -2.59 -9.89
CA ASN A 186 -14.42 -3.80 -9.08
C ASN A 186 -14.72 -5.00 -9.98
N LEU A 187 -13.85 -6.02 -9.90
CA LEU A 187 -13.97 -7.25 -10.68
C LEU A 187 -14.66 -8.34 -9.86
N SER A 188 -14.38 -8.39 -8.56
CA SER A 188 -15.06 -9.26 -7.62
C SER A 188 -15.05 -8.68 -6.21
N GLN A 189 -16.06 -9.05 -5.42
CA GLN A 189 -16.12 -8.74 -4.00
C GLN A 189 -16.89 -9.83 -3.26
N SER A 190 -16.51 -10.11 -2.01
CA SER A 190 -17.25 -10.98 -1.10
C SER A 190 -16.93 -10.60 0.33
N LEU A 191 -17.97 -10.51 1.16
CA LEU A 191 -17.81 -10.28 2.59
C LEU A 191 -18.74 -11.22 3.37
N HIS A 192 -18.13 -12.17 4.07
CA HIS A 192 -18.79 -13.02 5.04
C HIS A 192 -18.21 -12.71 6.41
N PHE A 193 -19.03 -12.19 7.33
CA PHE A 193 -18.58 -11.87 8.69
C PHE A 193 -19.58 -12.41 9.71
N ILE A 194 -19.11 -13.28 10.60
CA ILE A 194 -19.92 -13.85 11.68
C ILE A 194 -19.56 -13.10 12.98
N PRO A 195 -20.50 -12.34 13.57
CA PRO A 195 -20.25 -11.67 14.84
C PRO A 195 -20.18 -12.67 16.00
N ILE A 196 -19.13 -12.57 16.83
CA ILE A 196 -18.93 -13.45 18.00
C ILE A 196 -19.64 -12.91 19.24
N THR A 197 -19.70 -11.58 19.42
CA THR A 197 -20.31 -10.90 20.57
C THR A 197 -20.98 -9.59 20.14
N ALA A 198 -21.94 -9.12 20.94
CA ALA A 198 -22.73 -7.91 20.64
C ALA A 198 -21.86 -6.67 20.40
N ASP A 199 -20.82 -6.43 21.21
CA ASP A 199 -20.00 -5.20 21.13
C ASP A 199 -19.13 -5.16 19.84
N ARG A 200 -18.74 -6.33 19.31
CA ARG A 200 -17.97 -6.45 18.07
C ARG A 200 -18.81 -6.19 16.81
N THR A 201 -20.13 -6.23 16.92
CA THR A 201 -21.02 -5.84 15.81
C THR A 201 -20.91 -4.34 15.49
N LEU A 202 -20.53 -3.50 16.47
CA LEU A 202 -20.36 -2.06 16.25
C LEU A 202 -19.14 -1.78 15.36
N VAL A 203 -18.00 -2.43 15.64
CA VAL A 203 -16.77 -2.28 14.83
C VAL A 203 -17.01 -2.80 13.41
N ALA A 204 -17.70 -3.93 13.27
CA ALA A 204 -18.08 -4.45 11.96
C ALA A 204 -18.98 -3.45 11.20
N LYS A 205 -19.96 -2.85 11.87
CA LYS A 205 -20.90 -1.91 11.27
C LYS A 205 -20.28 -0.56 10.91
N GLN A 206 -19.40 -0.04 11.75
CA GLN A 206 -18.86 1.32 11.61
C GLN A 206 -17.55 1.40 10.85
N VAL A 207 -16.77 0.30 10.80
CA VAL A 207 -15.45 0.30 10.17
C VAL A 207 -15.41 -0.68 9.01
N LEU A 208 -15.72 -1.95 9.25
CA LEU A 208 -15.55 -3.01 8.24
C LEU A 208 -16.49 -2.83 7.05
N TYR A 209 -17.80 -2.68 7.28
CA TYR A 209 -18.75 -2.54 6.16
C TYR A 209 -18.51 -1.28 5.32
N PRO A 210 -18.30 -0.08 5.91
CA PRO A 210 -17.99 1.11 5.11
C PRO A 210 -16.68 0.97 4.32
N ASP A 211 -15.60 0.46 4.92
CA ASP A 211 -14.32 0.32 4.23
C ASP A 211 -14.36 -0.74 3.13
N HIS A 212 -15.05 -1.85 3.36
CA HIS A 212 -15.32 -2.85 2.33
C HIS A 212 -16.13 -2.22 1.20
N GLY A 213 -17.23 -1.52 1.51
CA GLY A 213 -18.09 -0.86 0.54
C GLY A 213 -17.32 0.10 -0.37
N TYR A 214 -16.49 0.97 0.21
CA TYR A 214 -15.64 1.87 -0.59
C TYR A 214 -14.62 1.13 -1.46
N SER A 215 -13.98 0.09 -0.91
CA SER A 215 -12.92 -0.63 -1.62
C SER A 215 -13.44 -1.55 -2.71
N SER A 216 -14.74 -1.88 -2.68
CA SER A 216 -15.41 -2.82 -3.59
C SER A 216 -16.33 -2.14 -4.60
N THR A 217 -16.32 -0.81 -4.66
CA THR A 217 -17.14 -0.03 -5.58
C THR A 217 -16.29 0.53 -6.71
N ASP A 218 -16.87 0.66 -7.89
CA ASP A 218 -16.25 1.37 -9.01
C ASP A 218 -16.08 2.86 -8.66
N PHE A 219 -14.92 3.44 -8.97
CA PHE A 219 -14.68 4.85 -8.67
C PHE A 219 -13.82 5.54 -9.73
N PHE A 220 -14.01 6.85 -9.88
CA PHE A 220 -13.05 7.73 -10.52
C PHE A 220 -12.08 8.28 -9.49
N SER A 221 -10.81 8.42 -9.87
CA SER A 221 -9.78 9.09 -9.09
C SER A 221 -9.22 10.28 -9.86
N ALA A 222 -9.04 11.39 -9.18
CA ALA A 222 -8.33 12.57 -9.67
C ALA A 222 -7.28 12.97 -8.65
N ASN A 223 -6.05 13.13 -9.08
CA ASN A 223 -4.95 13.55 -8.23
C ASN A 223 -4.23 14.74 -8.87
N ALA A 224 -3.87 15.72 -8.04
CA ALA A 224 -3.01 16.83 -8.40
C ALA A 224 -1.81 16.84 -7.45
N ASN A 225 -0.63 17.10 -7.98
CA ASN A 225 0.58 17.24 -7.18
C ASN A 225 1.40 18.45 -7.60
N ILE A 226 2.06 19.03 -6.61
CA ILE A 226 3.02 20.12 -6.78
C ILE A 226 4.24 19.82 -5.91
N GLN A 227 5.43 19.93 -6.47
CA GLN A 227 6.68 19.76 -5.75
C GLN A 227 7.65 20.88 -6.12
N TYR A 228 8.08 21.64 -5.12
CA TYR A 228 9.09 22.67 -5.27
C TYR A 228 10.44 22.16 -4.75
N ASN A 229 11.43 22.08 -5.63
CA ASN A 229 12.79 21.70 -5.30
C ASN A 229 13.66 22.95 -5.22
N PHE A 230 14.37 23.13 -4.10
CA PHE A 230 15.19 24.31 -3.86
C PHE A 230 16.53 23.97 -3.24
N LYS A 231 17.52 24.84 -3.49
CA LYS A 231 18.86 24.73 -2.91
C LYS A 231 19.09 25.84 -1.89
N LEU A 232 19.63 25.49 -0.73
CA LEU A 232 20.01 26.47 0.29
C LEU A 232 21.46 26.91 0.06
N LYS A 233 21.73 28.22 0.18
CA LYS A 233 23.08 28.79 -0.02
C LYS A 233 24.14 28.17 0.90
N ASN A 234 23.74 27.77 2.10
CA ASN A 234 24.64 27.24 3.13
C ASN A 234 24.81 25.70 3.08
N ALA A 235 24.05 24.99 2.25
CA ALA A 235 24.09 23.53 2.14
C ALA A 235 24.47 23.12 0.71
N LYS A 236 25.73 23.38 0.35
CA LYS A 236 26.27 23.02 -0.97
C LYS A 236 26.28 21.48 -1.11
N GLY A 237 25.54 20.96 -2.10
CA GLY A 237 25.41 19.52 -2.35
C GLY A 237 24.05 18.96 -1.97
N THR A 238 23.30 19.62 -1.09
CA THR A 238 21.96 19.16 -0.68
C THR A 238 20.88 19.91 -1.45
N SER A 239 19.93 19.17 -2.03
CA SER A 239 18.71 19.72 -2.62
C SER A 239 17.53 19.39 -1.72
N PHE A 240 16.71 20.38 -1.40
CA PHE A 240 15.52 20.21 -0.57
C PHE A 240 14.27 20.18 -1.45
N PHE A 241 13.20 19.58 -0.94
CA PHE A 241 11.90 19.63 -1.59
C PHE A 241 10.77 19.88 -0.59
N ALA A 242 9.74 20.56 -1.08
CA ALA A 242 8.42 20.66 -0.46
C ALA A 242 7.40 20.14 -1.47
N LYS A 243 6.56 19.20 -1.07
CA LYS A 243 5.59 18.54 -1.96
C LYS A 243 4.21 18.50 -1.30
N ALA A 244 3.18 18.74 -2.11
CA ALA A 244 1.80 18.54 -1.74
C ALA A 244 1.11 17.69 -2.81
N ASP A 245 0.34 16.71 -2.35
CA ASP A 245 -0.48 15.83 -3.18
C ASP A 245 -1.91 15.87 -2.67
N TYR A 246 -2.86 16.05 -3.57
CA TYR A 246 -4.28 16.00 -3.28
C TYR A 246 -4.94 14.95 -4.17
N THR A 247 -5.68 14.02 -3.59
CA THR A 247 -6.44 12.98 -4.30
C THR A 247 -7.91 13.07 -3.93
N LEU A 248 -8.75 13.07 -4.95
CA LEU A 248 -10.19 12.90 -4.88
C LEU A 248 -10.55 11.52 -5.44
N GLN A 249 -11.39 10.78 -4.73
CA GLN A 249 -12.04 9.57 -5.23
C GLN A 249 -13.56 9.74 -5.16
N GLN A 250 -14.24 9.43 -6.25
CA GLN A 250 -15.69 9.52 -6.38
C GLN A 250 -16.24 8.17 -6.80
N ASN A 251 -17.09 7.58 -5.95
CA ASN A 251 -17.79 6.34 -6.28
C ASN A 251 -18.75 6.60 -7.45
N VAL A 252 -18.80 5.65 -8.39
CA VAL A 252 -19.71 5.66 -9.56
C VAL A 252 -21.02 4.96 -9.22
N ASN A 253 -20.93 3.85 -8.49
CA ASN A 253 -22.07 3.00 -8.15
C ASN A 253 -22.32 3.02 -6.64
N ALA A 254 -23.50 2.54 -6.22
CA ALA A 254 -23.76 2.30 -4.81
C ALA A 254 -23.03 1.01 -4.35
N PRO A 255 -22.40 1.02 -3.16
CA PRO A 255 -21.77 -0.18 -2.61
C PRO A 255 -22.83 -1.24 -2.30
N ILE A 256 -22.48 -2.52 -2.47
CA ILE A 256 -23.35 -3.66 -2.09
C ILE A 256 -23.43 -3.79 -0.56
N TYR A 257 -22.34 -3.47 0.14
CA TYR A 257 -22.24 -3.54 1.59
C TYR A 257 -22.02 -2.15 2.20
N GLY A 258 -22.89 -1.77 3.14
CA GLY A 258 -22.83 -0.49 3.86
C GLY A 258 -23.38 0.70 3.07
N ASP A 259 -23.30 1.88 3.68
CA ASP A 259 -23.81 3.16 3.11
C ASP A 259 -22.67 4.09 2.66
N ALA A 260 -21.59 3.52 2.12
CA ALA A 260 -20.44 4.27 1.61
C ALA A 260 -20.82 5.15 0.39
N LYS A 261 -21.41 6.32 0.68
CA LYS A 261 -21.78 7.35 -0.29
C LYS A 261 -20.80 8.52 -0.21
N GLY A 262 -20.50 9.11 -1.36
CA GLY A 262 -19.80 10.39 -1.45
C GLY A 262 -18.38 10.31 -2.00
N GLN A 263 -17.57 11.28 -1.56
CA GLN A 263 -16.22 11.53 -2.04
C GLN A 263 -15.20 11.25 -0.92
N ARG A 264 -14.05 10.66 -1.28
CA ARG A 264 -12.88 10.58 -0.40
C ARG A 264 -11.84 11.58 -0.84
N HIS A 265 -11.35 12.36 0.12
CA HIS A 265 -10.34 13.38 -0.08
C HIS A 265 -9.10 13.01 0.72
N PHE A 266 -7.94 13.00 0.06
CA PHE A 266 -6.66 12.73 0.69
C PHE A 266 -5.72 13.88 0.41
N LEU A 267 -5.17 14.48 1.46
CA LEU A 267 -4.13 15.50 1.38
C LEU A 267 -2.86 14.95 2.02
N ASN A 268 -1.76 14.97 1.27
CA ASN A 268 -0.45 14.63 1.77
C ASN A 268 0.50 15.80 1.55
N ILE A 269 1.22 16.19 2.60
CA ILE A 269 2.24 17.23 2.56
C ILE A 269 3.54 16.61 3.05
N SER A 270 4.62 16.80 2.29
CA SER A 270 5.93 16.27 2.62
C SER A 270 7.02 17.30 2.39
N LEU A 271 8.05 17.22 3.24
CA LEU A 271 9.27 18.01 3.18
C LEU A 271 10.43 17.04 3.32
N GLY A 272 11.49 17.25 2.53
CA GLY A 272 12.66 16.40 2.60
C GLY A 272 13.86 16.98 1.90
N ALA A 273 14.92 16.17 1.84
CA ALA A 273 16.20 16.54 1.24
C ALA A 273 16.83 15.32 0.54
N PHE A 274 17.60 15.61 -0.50
CA PHE A 274 18.41 14.66 -1.25
C PHE A 274 19.87 15.13 -1.20
N TYR A 275 20.81 14.19 -0.99
CA TYR A 275 22.25 14.43 -0.84
C TYR A 275 23.05 13.75 -1.96
#